data_AF-A0A2N5WUW6-F1
#
_entry.id   AF-A0A2N5WUW6-F1
#
_cell.length_a   1.000
_cell.length_b   1.000
_cell.length_c   1.000
_cell.angle_alpha   90.00
_cell.angle_beta   90.00
_cell.angle_gamma   90.00
#
_symmetry.space_group_name_H-M   'P 1'
#
loop_
_entity.id
_entity.type
_entity.pdbx_description
1 polymer ?
#
loop_
_entity_poly.entity_id
_entity_poly.type
_entity_poly.pdbx_seq_one_letter_code
_entity_poly.pdbx_strand_id
1 'polypeptide(L)'
;TATGKGFTPAFVQASRGWTAGQWAEARDRLRARGLLDADGELTEDGVRLRRDVEEATDRLDHAPYEHLGQAGVERLTELAGAFTATALGNGAFPVEHFGKG
;
A
#
# COMPACT_ATOMS: atom_id res chain seq x y z
N THR A 1 3.86 -7.56 -4.60
CA THR A 1 4.10 -6.36 -5.45
C THR A 1 5.61 -6.12 -5.54
N ALA A 2 6.09 -5.17 -6.34
CA ALA A 2 7.54 -4.89 -6.51
C ALA A 2 8.26 -4.47 -5.20
N THR A 3 7.50 -4.17 -4.16
CA THR A 3 8.03 -3.86 -2.83
C THR A 3 8.22 -5.11 -1.96
N GLY A 4 7.73 -6.27 -2.40
CA GLY A 4 7.61 -7.51 -1.62
C GLY A 4 6.57 -7.45 -0.49
N LYS A 5 6.36 -6.26 0.07
CA LYS A 5 5.53 -5.93 1.23
C LYS A 5 4.06 -5.71 0.84
N GLY A 6 3.13 -6.17 1.67
CA GLY A 6 1.68 -5.94 1.50
C GLY A 6 0.96 -7.17 0.97
N PHE A 7 0.00 -7.00 0.04
CA PHE A 7 -0.78 -8.11 -0.51
C PHE A 7 -0.17 -8.71 -1.81
N THR A 8 -0.60 -9.93 -2.15
CA THR A 8 -0.29 -10.57 -3.43
C THR A 8 -0.80 -9.72 -4.61
N PRO A 9 -0.13 -9.74 -5.78
CA PRO A 9 -0.59 -8.98 -6.94
C PRO A 9 -2.04 -9.30 -7.34
N ALA A 10 -2.45 -10.57 -7.28
CA ALA A 10 -3.81 -10.97 -7.61
C ALA A 10 -4.85 -10.33 -6.68
N PHE A 11 -4.58 -10.31 -5.38
CA PHE A 11 -5.47 -9.67 -4.41
C PHE A 11 -5.53 -8.14 -4.60
N VAL A 12 -4.39 -7.49 -4.84
CA VAL A 12 -4.37 -6.04 -5.12
C VAL A 12 -5.17 -5.72 -6.39
N GLN A 13 -5.01 -6.52 -7.45
CA GLN A 13 -5.76 -6.33 -8.69
C GLN A 13 -7.27 -6.44 -8.45
N ALA A 14 -7.72 -7.53 -7.82
CA ALA A 14 -9.13 -7.75 -7.54
C ALA A 14 -9.74 -6.68 -6.62
N SER A 15 -9.07 -6.37 -5.50
CA SER A 15 -9.56 -5.41 -4.50
C SER A 15 -9.46 -3.94 -4.93
N ARG A 16 -8.79 -3.64 -6.04
CA ARG A 16 -8.63 -2.28 -6.58
C ARG A 16 -9.22 -2.11 -7.98
N GLY A 17 -9.85 -3.16 -8.54
CA GLY A 17 -10.53 -3.10 -9.84
C GLY A 17 -9.57 -3.04 -11.05
N TRP A 18 -8.38 -3.64 -10.94
CA TRP A 18 -7.43 -3.69 -12.05
C TRP A 18 -7.53 -5.03 -12.78
N THR A 19 -7.59 -4.97 -14.10
CA THR A 19 -7.42 -6.16 -14.94
C THR A 19 -5.94 -6.55 -15.05
N ALA A 20 -5.66 -7.80 -15.43
CA ALA A 20 -4.30 -8.26 -15.69
C ALA A 20 -3.60 -7.43 -16.78
N GLY A 21 -4.35 -7.00 -17.82
CA GLY A 21 -3.84 -6.15 -18.90
C GLY A 21 -3.43 -4.76 -18.39
N GLN A 22 -4.31 -4.09 -17.64
CA GLN A 22 -4.00 -2.77 -17.05
C GLN A 22 -2.78 -2.82 -16.13
N TRP A 23 -2.64 -3.92 -15.38
CA TRP A 23 -1.48 -4.15 -14.51
C TRP A 23 -0.20 -4.33 -15.32
N ALA A 24 -0.23 -5.14 -16.38
CA ALA A 24 0.92 -5.34 -17.26
C ALA A 24 1.35 -4.02 -17.94
N GLU A 25 0.40 -3.28 -18.50
CA GLU A 25 0.66 -1.98 -19.13
C GLU A 25 1.28 -0.98 -18.14
N ALA A 26 0.81 -0.96 -16.88
CA ALA A 26 1.40 -0.10 -15.86
C ALA A 26 2.83 -0.51 -15.51
N ARG A 27 3.13 -1.81 -15.44
CA ARG A 27 4.51 -2.30 -15.24
C ARG A 27 5.41 -1.86 -16.39
N ASP A 28 4.94 -1.96 -17.62
CA ASP A 28 5.72 -1.55 -18.80
C ASP A 28 5.97 -0.04 -18.81
N ARG A 29 4.99 0.78 -18.43
CA ARG A 29 5.20 2.23 -18.23
C ARG A 29 6.21 2.53 -17.12
N LEU A 30 6.22 1.77 -16.03
CA LEU A 30 7.18 1.95 -14.95
C LEU A 30 8.60 1.56 -15.38
N ARG A 31 8.76 0.47 -16.17
CA ARG A 31 10.04 0.08 -16.76
C ARG A 31 10.56 1.09 -17.77
N ALA A 32 9.68 1.58 -18.66
CA ALA A 32 10.04 2.61 -19.63
C ALA A 32 10.52 3.91 -18.96
N ARG A 33 10.09 4.16 -17.72
CA ARG A 33 10.54 5.29 -16.88
C ARG A 33 11.77 4.98 -16.02
N GLY A 34 12.34 3.78 -16.12
CA GLY A 34 13.49 3.35 -15.32
C GLY A 34 13.18 3.12 -13.84
N LEU A 35 11.91 2.96 -13.46
CA LEU A 35 11.47 2.78 -12.06
C LEU A 35 11.39 1.31 -11.65
N LEU A 36 11.21 0.42 -12.62
CA LEU A 36 11.29 -1.03 -12.45
C LEU A 36 12.38 -1.60 -13.37
N ASP A 37 13.06 -2.63 -12.91
CA ASP A 37 14.00 -3.39 -13.72
C ASP A 37 13.30 -4.49 -14.57
N ALA A 38 14.12 -5.30 -15.25
CA ALA A 38 13.64 -6.39 -16.10
C ALA A 38 12.86 -7.44 -15.28
N ASP A 39 13.33 -7.77 -14.08
CA ASP A 39 12.72 -8.73 -13.16
C ASP A 39 11.44 -8.18 -12.51
N GLY A 40 11.24 -6.86 -12.58
CA GLY A 40 10.07 -6.16 -12.05
C GLY A 40 10.24 -5.71 -10.61
N GLU A 41 11.48 -5.63 -10.14
CA GLU A 41 11.86 -5.05 -8.86
C GLU A 41 12.10 -3.54 -9.00
N LEU A 42 12.05 -2.81 -7.88
CA LEU A 42 12.34 -1.38 -7.88
C LEU A 42 13.82 -1.12 -8.17
N THR A 43 14.09 -0.21 -9.11
CA THR A 43 15.42 0.39 -9.27
C THR A 43 15.69 1.39 -8.15
N GLU A 44 16.92 1.94 -8.06
CA GLU A 44 17.22 3.04 -7.15
C GLU A 44 16.29 4.24 -7.35
N ASP A 45 15.99 4.58 -8.61
CA ASP A 45 15.05 5.63 -8.99
C ASP A 45 13.62 5.31 -8.53
N GLY A 46 13.21 4.03 -8.68
CA GLY A 46 11.93 3.53 -8.18
C GLY A 46 11.81 3.62 -6.66
N VAL A 47 12.88 3.27 -5.93
CA VAL A 47 12.93 3.39 -4.47
C VAL A 47 12.83 4.85 -4.03
N ARG A 48 13.57 5.77 -4.67
CA ARG A 48 13.49 7.21 -4.36
C ARG A 48 12.09 7.75 -4.64
N LEU A 49 11.52 7.50 -5.82
CA LEU A 49 10.18 7.96 -6.15
C LEU A 49 9.15 7.44 -5.15
N ARG A 50 9.23 6.17 -4.75
CA ARG A 50 8.32 5.63 -3.74
C ARG A 50 8.43 6.41 -2.43
N ARG A 51 9.65 6.60 -1.91
CA ARG A 51 9.86 7.38 -0.67
C ARG A 51 9.24 8.78 -0.78
N ASP A 52 9.46 9.46 -1.90
CA ASP A 52 8.97 10.82 -2.11
C ASP A 52 7.42 10.86 -2.17
N VAL A 53 6.79 9.80 -2.70
CA VAL A 53 5.32 9.64 -2.68
C VAL A 53 4.80 9.40 -1.26
N GLU A 54 5.44 8.54 -0.47
CA GLU A 54 5.06 8.30 0.93
C GLU A 54 5.18 9.60 1.74
N GLU A 55 6.31 10.31 1.63
CA GLU A 55 6.53 11.59 2.34
C GLU A 55 5.52 12.66 1.93
N ALA A 56 5.18 12.74 0.63
CA ALA A 56 4.14 13.65 0.17
C ALA A 56 2.76 13.29 0.71
N THR A 57 2.47 11.99 0.86
CA THR A 57 1.20 11.50 1.40
C THR A 57 1.09 11.81 2.89
N ASP A 58 2.13 11.51 3.68
CA ASP A 58 2.21 11.84 5.11
C ASP A 58 2.05 13.34 5.35
N ARG A 59 2.69 14.18 4.53
CA ARG A 59 2.53 15.64 4.65
C ARG A 59 1.10 16.10 4.37
N LEU A 60 0.44 15.50 3.38
CA LEU A 60 -0.92 15.89 2.98
C LEU A 60 -1.97 15.38 3.97
N ASP A 61 -1.73 14.26 4.65
CA ASP A 61 -2.67 13.68 5.62
C ASP A 61 -2.50 14.20 7.05
N HIS A 62 -1.43 14.95 7.33
CA HIS A 62 -1.06 15.36 8.69
C HIS A 62 -2.16 16.18 9.41
N ALA A 63 -2.84 17.08 8.70
CA ALA A 63 -3.72 18.08 9.33
C ALA A 63 -4.86 17.49 10.19
N PRO A 64 -5.61 16.45 9.74
CA PRO A 64 -6.55 15.72 10.59
C PRO A 64 -5.96 15.18 11.90
N TYR A 65 -4.75 14.61 11.87
CA TYR A 65 -4.10 14.05 13.05
C TYR A 65 -3.64 15.15 14.01
N GLU A 66 -3.11 16.25 13.47
CA GLU A 66 -2.76 17.44 14.25
C GLU A 66 -3.99 18.04 14.95
N HIS A 67 -5.13 18.12 14.25
CA HIS A 67 -6.38 18.60 14.82
C HIS A 67 -6.88 17.74 15.99
N LEU A 68 -6.72 16.42 15.92
CA LEU A 68 -7.10 15.50 16.99
C LEU A 68 -6.16 15.59 18.21
N GLY A 69 -4.90 15.97 18.00
CA GLY A 69 -3.84 15.89 19.00
C GLY A 69 -3.60 14.46 19.48
N GLN A 70 -2.62 14.29 20.38
CA GLN A 70 -2.17 12.95 20.79
C GLN A 70 -3.31 12.09 21.38
N ALA A 71 -4.10 12.62 22.32
CA ALA A 71 -5.20 11.86 22.93
C ALA A 71 -6.29 11.47 21.93
N GLY A 72 -6.58 12.34 20.95
CA GLY A 72 -7.54 12.03 19.89
C GLY A 72 -7.03 10.96 18.93
N VAL A 73 -5.74 10.98 18.59
CA VAL A 73 -5.10 9.93 17.78
C VAL A 73 -5.06 8.59 18.51
N GLU A 74 -4.76 8.58 19.81
CA GLU A 74 -4.82 7.38 20.65
C GLU A 74 -6.24 6.78 20.65
N ARG A 75 -7.26 7.62 20.82
CA ARG A 75 -8.66 7.19 20.78
C ARG A 75 -9.08 6.68 19.39
N LEU A 76 -8.66 7.36 18.33
CA LEU A 76 -8.91 6.93 16.95
C LEU A 76 -8.29 5.55 16.69
N THR A 77 -7.06 5.33 17.17
CA THR A 77 -6.32 4.08 17.02
C THR A 77 -7.00 2.94 17.78
N GLU A 78 -7.46 3.19 19.01
CA GLU A 78 -8.24 2.21 19.79
C GLU A 78 -9.51 1.76 19.04
N LEU A 79 -10.29 2.73 18.53
CA LEU A 79 -11.53 2.46 17.81
C LEU A 79 -11.28 1.71 16.50
N ALA A 80 -10.35 2.19 15.68
CA ALA A 80 -9.99 1.56 14.41
C ALA A 80 -9.40 0.15 14.64
N GLY A 81 -8.61 -0.02 15.70
CA GLY A 81 -8.05 -1.30 16.12
C GLY A 81 -9.13 -2.32 16.47
N ALA A 82 -10.16 -1.92 17.21
CA ALA A 82 -11.29 -2.79 17.54
C ALA A 82 -12.03 -3.27 16.28
N PHE A 83 -12.35 -2.36 15.35
CA PHE A 83 -12.98 -2.73 14.07
C PHE A 83 -12.09 -3.63 13.23
N THR A 84 -10.79 -3.34 13.16
CA THR A 84 -9.81 -4.15 12.42
C THR A 84 -9.75 -5.57 13.00
N ALA A 85 -9.67 -5.71 14.33
CA ALA A 85 -9.66 -7.00 15.00
C ALA A 85 -10.94 -7.80 14.74
N THR A 86 -12.11 -7.16 14.81
CA THR A 86 -13.39 -7.81 14.47
C THR A 86 -13.43 -8.25 13.01
N ALA A 87 -13.00 -7.40 12.08
CA ALA A 87 -12.97 -7.74 10.66
C ALA A 87 -12.04 -8.94 10.38
N LEU A 88 -10.85 -8.96 10.99
CA LEU A 88 -9.91 -10.07 10.90
C LEU A 88 -10.49 -11.37 11.49
N GLY A 89 -11.09 -11.31 12.67
CA GLY A 89 -11.73 -12.47 13.31
C GLY A 89 -12.90 -13.06 12.50
N ASN A 90 -13.47 -12.29 11.57
CA ASN A 90 -14.53 -12.72 10.65
C ASN A 90 -14.01 -12.97 9.21
N GLY A 91 -12.70 -13.02 9.00
CA GLY A 91 -12.11 -13.41 7.71
C GLY A 91 -12.06 -12.33 6.63
N ALA A 92 -12.15 -11.04 7.00
CA ALA A 92 -12.11 -9.94 6.03
C ALA A 92 -10.78 -9.85 5.24
N PHE A 93 -9.69 -10.38 5.79
CA PHE A 93 -8.37 -10.41 5.15
C PHE A 93 -7.74 -11.81 5.27
N PRO A 94 -7.86 -12.65 4.24
CA PRO A 94 -7.27 -13.98 4.25
C PRO A 94 -5.74 -13.91 4.26
N VAL A 95 -5.10 -14.64 5.18
CA VAL A 95 -3.65 -14.56 5.43
C VAL A 95 -2.83 -14.99 4.21
N GLU A 96 -3.38 -15.90 3.40
CA GLU A 96 -2.82 -16.37 2.12
C GLU A 96 -2.63 -15.27 1.08
N HIS A 97 -3.22 -14.09 1.28
CA HIS A 97 -3.07 -12.96 0.38
C HIS A 97 -2.01 -11.97 0.82
N PHE A 98 -1.34 -12.15 1.96
CA PHE A 98 -0.15 -11.36 2.28
C PHE A 98 1.06 -11.82 1.45
N GLY A 99 1.87 -10.86 1.03
CA GLY A 99 3.13 -11.06 0.32
C GLY A 99 4.21 -11.63 1.24
N LYS A 100 5.45 -11.71 0.71
CA LYS A 100 6.59 -12.19 1.50
C LYS A 100 6.86 -11.18 2.62
N GLY A 101 6.71 -11.63 3.88
CA GLY A 101 7.16 -10.90 5.06
C GLY A 101 8.67 -10.75 5.06
#